data_AF-A7LCV1-F1
#
_entry.id   AF-A7LCV1-F1
#
_cell.length_a   1.000
_cell.length_b   1.000
_cell.length_c   1.000
_cell.angle_alpha   90.00
_cell.angle_beta   90.00
_cell.angle_gamma   90.00
#
_symmetry.space_group_name_H-M   'P 1'
#
loop_
_entity.id
_entity.type
_entity.pdbx_description
1 polymer ?
#
loop_
_entity_poly.entity_id
_entity_poly.type
_entity_poly.pdbx_seq_one_letter_code
_entity_poly.pdbx_strand_id
1 'polypeptide(L)'
;VWAKGGEGGIELANEVWPAASRPAGCRVLYDHKQPIPGEIGTIAREVYGTDRVEFADAAMKTIKELEAAGLDKMPICMAKTQY
;
A
#
# COMPACT_ATOMS: atom_id res chain seq x y z
N VAL A 1 10.56 6.96 24.12
CA VAL A 1 9.28 7.12 24.87
C VAL A 1 9.02 6.04 25.94
N TRP A 2 9.30 4.75 25.69
CA TRP A 2 8.94 3.66 26.63
C TRP A 2 9.34 3.87 28.10
N ALA A 3 10.60 4.25 28.38
CA ALA A 3 11.08 4.42 29.76
C ALA A 3 10.80 5.80 30.40
N LYS A 4 10.50 6.83 29.61
CA LYS A 4 10.41 8.24 30.06
C LYS A 4 9.15 8.97 29.57
N GLY A 5 8.15 8.23 29.11
CA GLY A 5 6.96 8.81 28.48
C GLY A 5 7.31 9.79 27.35
N GLY A 6 6.63 10.94 27.34
CA GLY A 6 6.82 11.98 26.33
C GLY A 6 8.21 12.65 26.35
N GLU A 7 8.85 12.77 27.53
CA GLU A 7 10.19 13.37 27.65
C GLU A 7 11.20 12.61 26.79
N GLY A 8 11.13 11.27 26.80
CA GLY A 8 11.97 10.42 25.96
C GLY A 8 11.58 10.38 24.48
N GLY A 9 10.75 11.31 24.00
CA GLY A 9 10.39 11.49 22.59
C GLY A 9 10.66 12.90 22.06
N ILE A 10 11.15 13.83 22.90
CA ILE A 10 11.39 15.23 22.51
C ILE A 10 12.39 15.33 21.34
N GLU A 11 13.44 14.51 21.35
CA GLU A 11 14.43 14.49 20.27
C GLU A 11 13.80 14.09 18.93
N LEU A 12 13.02 13.00 18.90
CA LEU A 12 12.26 12.60 17.71
C LEU A 12 11.27 13.69 17.27
N ALA A 13 10.59 14.35 18.21
CA ALA A 13 9.64 15.41 17.90
C ALA A 13 10.33 16.63 17.25
N ASN A 14 11.52 17.01 17.72
CA ASN A 14 12.31 18.09 17.14
C ASN A 14 12.77 17.80 15.70
N GLU A 15 12.94 16.52 15.33
CA GLU A 15 13.26 16.11 13.95
C GLU A 15 12.01 15.96 13.06
N VAL A 16 10.92 15.43 13.62
CA VAL A 16 9.66 15.24 12.89
C VAL A 16 8.98 16.58 12.56
N TRP A 17 9.00 17.55 13.49
CA TRP A 17 8.29 18.81 13.31
C TRP A 17 8.75 19.62 12.07
N PRO A 18 10.06 19.80 11.82
CA PRO A 18 10.55 20.43 10.59
C PRO A 18 10.17 19.67 9.32
N ALA A 19 10.19 18.33 9.35
CA ALA A 19 9.83 17.52 8.19
C ALA A 19 8.32 17.62 7.88
N ALA A 20 7.47 17.55 8.91
CA ALA A 20 6.02 17.63 8.80
C ALA A 20 5.53 19.05 8.42
N SER A 21 6.30 20.08 8.75
CA SER A 21 5.97 21.48 8.41
C SER A 21 6.23 21.84 6.95
N ARG A 22 6.88 20.97 6.18
CA ARG A 22 7.16 21.18 4.75
C ARG A 22 6.02 20.61 3.88
N PRO A 23 5.69 21.23 2.74
CA PRO A 23 4.77 20.65 1.78
C PRO A 23 5.25 19.25 1.35
N ALA A 24 4.37 18.26 1.43
CA ALA A 24 4.63 16.91 0.94
C ALA A 24 3.94 16.69 -0.41
N GLY A 25 4.67 16.14 -1.37
CA GLY A 25 4.13 15.68 -2.66
C GLY A 25 3.43 14.32 -2.54
N CYS A 26 2.53 14.19 -1.56
CA CYS A 26 1.84 12.93 -1.32
C CYS A 26 0.95 12.56 -2.51
N ARG A 27 1.10 11.32 -2.99
CA ARG A 27 0.29 10.75 -4.07
C ARG A 27 -0.07 9.32 -3.72
N VAL A 28 -1.23 8.87 -4.19
CA VAL A 28 -1.59 7.46 -4.16
C VAL A 28 -0.65 6.66 -5.08
N LEU A 29 -0.44 5.38 -4.77
CA LEU A 29 0.51 4.54 -5.50
C LEU A 29 0.07 4.26 -6.94
N TYR A 30 -1.22 4.08 -7.16
CA TYR A 30 -1.83 3.80 -8.45
C TYR A 30 -3.21 4.44 -8.52
N ASP A 31 -3.76 4.57 -9.73
CA ASP A 31 -5.16 4.96 -9.94
C ASP A 31 -6.05 3.74 -10.19
N HIS A 32 -7.35 3.86 -9.91
CA HIS A 32 -8.32 2.77 -10.06
C HIS A 32 -8.72 2.48 -11.52
N LYS A 33 -7.84 2.81 -12.47
CA LYS A 33 -8.09 2.62 -13.91
C LYS A 33 -7.54 1.29 -14.41
N GLN A 34 -6.59 0.71 -13.69
CA GLN A 34 -6.02 -0.59 -14.06
C GLN A 34 -6.96 -1.73 -13.66
N PRO A 35 -6.95 -2.85 -14.39
CA PRO A 35 -7.55 -4.10 -13.92
C PRO A 35 -6.92 -4.55 -12.60
N ILE A 36 -7.65 -5.34 -11.81
CA ILE A 36 -7.20 -5.83 -10.49
C ILE A 36 -5.79 -6.45 -10.53
N PRO A 37 -5.42 -7.29 -11.52
CA PRO A 37 -4.06 -7.83 -11.62
C PRO A 37 -2.96 -6.76 -11.76
N GLY A 38 -3.25 -5.66 -12.44
CA GLY A 38 -2.31 -4.55 -12.64
C GLY A 38 -2.06 -3.76 -11.36
N GLU A 39 -3.13 -3.50 -10.59
CA GLU A 39 -3.01 -2.86 -9.28
C GLU A 39 -2.19 -3.71 -8.30
N ILE A 40 -2.48 -5.02 -8.23
CA ILE A 40 -1.70 -5.98 -7.43
C ILE A 40 -0.23 -5.98 -7.86
N GLY A 41 0.03 -6.02 -9.17
CA GLY A 41 1.38 -5.95 -9.73
C GLY A 41 2.12 -4.66 -9.35
N THR A 42 1.42 -3.53 -9.32
CA THR A 42 1.99 -2.25 -8.91
C THR A 42 2.40 -2.27 -7.44
N ILE A 43 1.56 -2.79 -6.54
CA ILE A 43 1.93 -2.95 -5.12
C ILE A 43 3.14 -3.88 -4.99
N ALA A 44 3.11 -5.03 -5.66
CA ALA A 44 4.18 -6.02 -5.57
C ALA A 44 5.53 -5.46 -6.03
N ARG A 45 5.56 -4.71 -7.13
CA ARG A 45 6.80 -4.14 -7.65
C ARG A 45 7.29 -2.95 -6.84
N GLU A 46 6.43 -1.95 -6.62
CA GLU A 46 6.85 -0.65 -6.06
C GLU A 46 7.03 -0.70 -4.53
N VAL A 47 6.28 -1.55 -3.83
CA VAL A 47 6.33 -1.64 -2.35
C VAL A 47 7.12 -2.86 -1.89
N TYR A 48 6.97 -4.01 -2.55
CA TYR A 48 7.62 -5.26 -2.12
C TYR A 48 8.87 -5.61 -2.93
N GLY A 49 9.17 -4.90 -4.02
CA GLY A 49 10.34 -5.16 -4.85
C GLY A 49 10.29 -6.49 -5.60
N THR A 50 9.09 -7.01 -5.87
CA THR A 50 8.90 -8.31 -6.54
C THR A 50 8.91 -8.18 -8.06
N ASP A 51 9.58 -9.11 -8.74
CA ASP A 51 9.69 -9.13 -10.21
C ASP A 51 8.41 -9.58 -10.93
N ARG A 52 7.67 -10.52 -10.33
CA ARG A 52 6.48 -11.12 -10.93
C ARG A 52 5.43 -11.50 -9.88
N VAL A 53 4.16 -11.34 -10.27
CA VAL A 53 3.00 -11.89 -9.55
C VAL A 53 2.42 -13.05 -10.35
N GLU A 54 2.15 -14.16 -9.68
CA GLU A 54 1.47 -15.32 -10.26
C GLU A 54 0.08 -15.46 -9.67
N PHE A 55 -0.89 -15.75 -10.52
CA PHE A 55 -2.28 -15.91 -10.13
C PHE A 55 -2.71 -17.36 -10.37
N ALA A 56 -3.21 -18.01 -9.32
CA ALA A 56 -3.87 -19.29 -9.46
C ALA A 56 -5.17 -19.15 -10.27
N ASP A 57 -5.60 -20.22 -10.94
CA ASP A 57 -6.82 -20.21 -11.78
C ASP A 57 -8.07 -19.77 -11.01
N ALA A 58 -8.20 -20.21 -9.75
CA ALA A 58 -9.30 -19.81 -8.88
C ALA A 58 -9.29 -18.31 -8.60
N ALA A 59 -8.12 -17.70 -8.40
CA ALA A 59 -7.99 -16.26 -8.18
C ALA A 59 -8.37 -15.48 -9.44
N MET A 60 -7.91 -15.93 -10.62
CA MET A 60 -8.29 -15.31 -11.89
C MET A 60 -9.79 -15.40 -12.17
N LYS A 61 -10.45 -16.49 -11.75
CA LYS A 61 -11.91 -16.60 -11.85
C LYS A 61 -12.60 -15.56 -10.97
N THR A 62 -12.22 -15.45 -9.70
CA THR A 62 -12.79 -14.46 -8.78
C THR A 62 -12.55 -13.02 -9.24
N ILE A 63 -11.35 -12.72 -9.75
CA ILE A 63 -11.02 -11.40 -10.31
C ILE A 63 -12.01 -11.03 -11.42
N LYS A 64 -12.27 -11.94 -12.36
CA LYS A 64 -13.23 -11.71 -13.45
C LYS A 64 -14.66 -11.47 -12.93
N GLU A 65 -15.06 -12.21 -11.89
CA GLU A 65 -16.38 -12.02 -11.26
C GLU A 65 -16.49 -10.64 -10.59
N LEU A 66 -15.44 -10.19 -9.91
CA LEU A 66 -15.38 -8.86 -9.29
C LEU A 66 -15.41 -7.73 -10.34
N GLU A 67 -14.66 -7.89 -11.43
CA GLU A 67 -14.68 -6.95 -12.56
C GLU A 67 -16.07 -6.89 -13.22
N ALA A 68 -16.70 -8.04 -13.45
CA ALA A 68 -18.05 -8.10 -13.99
C ALA A 68 -19.10 -7.48 -13.06
N ALA A 69 -18.88 -7.54 -11.75
CA ALA A 69 -19.72 -6.92 -10.73
C ALA A 69 -19.45 -5.41 -10.55
N GLY A 70 -18.48 -4.83 -11.26
CA GLY A 70 -18.10 -3.41 -11.13
C GLY A 70 -17.38 -3.08 -9.82
N LEU A 71 -16.78 -4.08 -9.17
CA LEU A 71 -16.03 -3.93 -7.91
C LEU A 71 -14.52 -3.73 -8.14
N ASP A 72 -14.09 -3.62 -9.39
CA ASP A 72 -12.69 -3.41 -9.81
C ASP A 72 -12.15 -2.01 -9.50
N LYS A 73 -13.00 -1.10 -9.01
CA LYS A 73 -12.61 0.25 -8.57
C LYS A 73 -12.32 0.36 -7.08
N MET A 74 -12.45 -0.75 -6.36
CA MET A 74 -12.11 -0.82 -4.95
C MET A 74 -10.59 -0.95 -4.76
N PRO A 75 -10.01 -0.35 -3.71
CA PRO A 75 -8.59 -0.50 -3.43
C PRO A 75 -8.24 -1.95 -3.04
N ILE A 76 -6.99 -2.34 -3.30
CA ILE A 76 -6.47 -3.67 -2.99
C ILE A 76 -5.93 -3.72 -1.57
N CYS A 77 -6.34 -4.73 -0.82
CA CYS A 77 -5.77 -5.07 0.48
C CYS A 77 -4.93 -6.36 0.34
N MET A 78 -3.60 -6.24 0.47
CA MET A 78 -2.69 -7.38 0.36
C MET A 78 -2.60 -8.15 1.68
N ALA A 79 -3.17 -9.35 1.71
CA ALA A 79 -2.99 -10.28 2.83
C ALA A 79 -1.71 -11.09 2.64
N LYS A 80 -0.65 -10.76 3.38
CA LYS A 80 0.66 -11.44 3.35
C LYS A 80 1.33 -11.44 4.73
N THR A 81 2.43 -12.19 4.86
CA THR A 81 3.32 -12.09 6.03
C THR A 81 3.88 -10.68 6.20
N GLN A 82 3.95 -10.21 7.46
CA GLN A 82 4.64 -8.96 7.83
C GLN A 82 6.14 -9.12 8.03
N TYR A 83 6.61 -10.37 8.17
CA TYR A 83 8.02 -10.74 8.28
C TYR A 83 8.55 -11.21 6.94
#